data_AF-U5CWY6-F1
#
_entry.id   AF-U5CWY6-F1
#
_cell.length_a   1.000
_cell.length_b   1.000
_cell.length_c   1.000
_cell.angle_alpha   90.00
_cell.angle_beta   90.00
_cell.angle_gamma   90.00
#
_symmetry.space_group_name_H-M   'P 1'
#
loop_
_entity.id
_entity.type
_entity.pdbx_description
1 polymer ?
#
loop_
_entity_poly.entity_id
_entity_poly.type
_entity_poly.pdbx_seq_one_letter_code
_entity_poly.pdbx_strand_id
1 'polypeptide(L)'
;MSIFPQNCHLHSVSMTKGAVTAQKRASEDDNTGFSFVNCVVSGIGKAILGRAWGAFSRVVYANTYMSDAILPYGWDDWDHSSRYNYSPNIYIYES
;
A
#
# COMPACT_ATOMS: atom_id res chain seq x y z
N MET A 1 2.01 -16.08 2.27
CA MET A 1 2.09 -16.02 0.80
C MET A 1 2.50 -14.62 0.38
N SER A 2 3.43 -14.49 -0.58
CA SER A 2 3.79 -13.22 -1.21
C SER A 2 3.09 -13.08 -2.55
N ILE A 3 2.69 -11.86 -2.91
CA ILE A 3 2.03 -11.57 -4.18
C ILE A 3 2.86 -10.52 -4.92
N PHE A 4 3.23 -10.82 -6.16
CA PHE A 4 4.10 -9.97 -6.98
C PHE A 4 3.47 -9.66 -8.35
N PRO A 5 2.47 -8.77 -8.43
CA PRO A 5 1.87 -8.39 -9.72
C PRO A 5 2.80 -7.49 -10.52
N GLN A 6 2.88 -7.74 -11.82
CA GLN A 6 3.67 -6.96 -12.77
C GLN A 6 2.78 -6.44 -13.89
N ASN A 7 3.09 -5.25 -14.42
CA ASN A 7 2.40 -4.67 -15.59
C ASN A 7 0.88 -4.58 -15.38
N CYS A 8 0.48 -4.23 -14.16
CA CYS A 8 -0.89 -4.29 -13.69
C CYS A 8 -1.56 -2.91 -13.65
N HIS A 9 -2.89 -2.88 -13.74
CA HIS A 9 -3.67 -1.66 -13.52
C HIS A 9 -4.57 -1.85 -12.30
N LEU A 10 -4.29 -1.10 -11.25
CA LEU A 10 -5.10 -1.01 -10.04
C LEU A 10 -5.98 0.24 -10.16
N HIS A 11 -7.29 0.03 -10.27
CA HIS A 11 -8.26 1.11 -10.42
C HIS A 11 -9.27 1.11 -9.26
N SER A 12 -9.22 2.16 -8.44
CA SER A 12 -10.18 2.38 -7.35
C SER A 12 -11.47 2.98 -7.87
N VAL A 13 -12.57 2.23 -7.72
CA VAL A 13 -13.93 2.69 -8.04
C VAL A 13 -14.65 3.33 -6.84
N SER A 14 -13.94 3.58 -5.74
CA SER A 14 -14.53 4.24 -4.58
C SER A 14 -14.63 5.75 -4.78
N MET A 15 -15.80 6.33 -4.49
CA MET A 15 -16.03 7.78 -4.52
C MET A 15 -15.75 8.48 -3.17
N THR A 16 -15.46 7.71 -2.12
CA THR A 16 -15.20 8.25 -0.78
C THR A 16 -13.71 8.24 -0.47
N LYS A 17 -13.31 7.53 0.58
CA LYS A 17 -11.91 7.24 0.94
C LYS A 17 -11.77 5.74 1.14
N GLY A 18 -10.78 5.15 0.49
CA GLY A 18 -10.45 3.72 0.61
C GLY A 18 -8.95 3.48 0.58
N ALA A 19 -8.52 2.26 0.87
CA ALA A 19 -7.13 1.83 0.78
C ALA A 19 -6.97 0.81 -0.34
N VAL A 20 -5.97 0.99 -1.21
CA VAL A 20 -5.68 0.05 -2.32
C VAL A 20 -5.21 -1.31 -1.76
N THR A 21 -4.50 -1.31 -0.63
CA THR A 21 -4.00 -2.55 0.00
C THR A 21 -4.26 -2.60 1.50
N ALA A 22 -4.37 -3.82 2.04
CA ALA A 22 -4.47 -4.09 3.47
C ALA A 22 -3.75 -5.40 3.81
N GLN A 23 -2.42 -5.34 3.96
CA GLN A 23 -1.59 -6.54 4.13
C GLN A 23 -1.51 -6.93 5.62
N LYS A 24 -1.61 -8.23 5.91
CA LYS A 24 -1.74 -8.80 7.27
C LYS A 24 -0.55 -9.68 7.68
N ARG A 25 0.67 -9.25 7.41
CA ARG A 25 1.88 -9.90 7.90
C ARG A 25 1.92 -9.85 9.43
N ALA A 26 2.15 -10.99 10.06
CA ALA A 26 1.96 -11.19 11.49
C ALA A 26 3.27 -11.14 12.28
N SER A 27 4.41 -11.42 11.64
CA SER A 27 5.75 -11.37 12.27
C SER A 27 6.82 -10.78 11.33
N GLU A 28 7.98 -10.42 11.90
CA GLU A 28 9.16 -10.01 11.12
C GLU A 28 9.78 -11.18 10.35
N ASP A 29 9.68 -12.41 10.87
CA ASP A 29 10.23 -13.61 10.24
C ASP A 29 9.39 -14.07 9.03
N ASP A 30 8.13 -13.61 8.94
CA ASP A 30 7.26 -13.92 7.82
C ASP A 30 7.81 -13.29 6.53
N ASN A 31 8.28 -14.12 5.59
CA ASN A 31 8.65 -13.62 4.26
C ASN A 31 7.43 -13.42 3.33
N THR A 32 6.45 -12.64 3.78
CA THR A 32 5.21 -12.34 3.05
C THR A 32 5.07 -10.85 2.74
N GLY A 33 4.27 -10.49 1.74
CA GLY A 33 4.11 -9.10 1.33
C GLY A 33 3.46 -8.95 -0.04
N PHE A 34 3.14 -7.72 -0.40
CA PHE A 34 2.72 -7.35 -1.75
C PHE A 34 3.78 -6.48 -2.43
N SER A 35 3.98 -6.68 -3.72
CA SER A 35 4.96 -5.92 -4.49
C SER A 35 4.43 -5.70 -5.90
N PHE A 36 4.06 -4.46 -6.20
CA PHE A 36 3.51 -4.05 -7.49
C PHE A 36 4.61 -3.39 -8.30
N VAL A 37 4.94 -3.95 -9.47
CA VAL A 37 6.05 -3.49 -10.30
C VAL A 37 5.56 -3.13 -11.69
N ASN A 38 5.98 -1.97 -12.21
CA ASN A 38 5.56 -1.47 -13.52
C ASN A 38 4.04 -1.34 -13.65
N CYS A 39 3.36 -0.98 -12.57
CA CYS A 39 1.90 -0.89 -12.54
C CYS A 39 1.41 0.55 -12.73
N VAL A 40 0.10 0.69 -12.85
CA VAL A 40 -0.64 1.95 -12.83
C VAL A 40 -1.63 1.89 -11.67
N VAL A 41 -1.63 2.88 -10.79
CA VAL A 41 -2.61 3.07 -9.73
C VAL A 41 -3.43 4.31 -10.05
N SER A 42 -4.75 4.15 -10.12
CA SER A 42 -5.68 5.23 -10.46
C SER A 42 -6.99 5.07 -9.69
N GLY A 43 -7.87 6.07 -9.79
CA GLY A 43 -9.21 5.96 -9.23
C GLY A 43 -10.11 7.14 -9.57
N ILE A 44 -11.40 6.98 -9.26
CA ILE A 44 -12.42 8.01 -9.51
C ILE A 44 -12.62 8.96 -8.31
N GLY A 45 -12.29 8.50 -7.10
CA GLY A 45 -12.35 9.29 -5.86
C GLY A 45 -10.97 9.43 -5.23
N LYS A 46 -10.92 9.58 -3.90
CA LYS A 46 -9.66 9.65 -3.16
C LYS A 46 -9.35 8.32 -2.47
N ALA A 47 -8.09 7.92 -2.49
CA ALA A 47 -7.63 6.69 -1.86
C ALA A 47 -6.22 6.85 -1.28
N ILE A 48 -5.84 5.92 -0.42
CA ILE A 48 -4.47 5.74 0.05
C ILE A 48 -3.90 4.45 -0.54
N LEU A 49 -2.58 4.36 -0.64
CA LEU A 49 -1.85 3.20 -1.16
C LEU A 49 -2.08 1.96 -0.31
N GLY A 50 -2.23 2.13 1.00
CA GLY A 50 -2.55 1.02 1.86
C GLY A 50 -2.78 1.40 3.30
N ARG A 51 -3.25 0.39 4.03
CA ARG A 51 -3.39 0.42 5.48
C ARG A 51 -2.74 -0.82 6.08
N ALA A 52 -2.07 -0.67 7.21
CA ALA A 52 -1.46 -1.81 7.89
C ALA A 52 -2.57 -2.64 8.58
N TRP A 53 -2.94 -3.81 8.05
CA TRP A 53 -3.87 -4.69 8.75
C TRP A 53 -3.14 -5.51 9.83
N GLY A 54 -1.96 -6.02 9.50
CA GLY A 54 -1.04 -6.66 10.44
C GLY A 54 0.03 -5.71 10.95
N ALA A 55 0.60 -6.01 12.12
CA ALA A 55 1.63 -5.19 12.76
C ALA A 55 2.92 -5.07 11.94
N PHE A 56 3.21 -6.03 11.06
CA PHE A 56 4.42 -6.07 10.23
C PHE A 56 4.11 -5.94 8.73
N SER A 57 2.99 -5.28 8.42
CA SER A 57 2.48 -5.10 7.05
C SER A 57 3.57 -4.64 6.10
N ARG A 58 3.68 -5.29 4.93
CA ARG A 58 4.70 -4.97 3.92
C ARG A 58 4.09 -4.90 2.53
N VAL A 59 4.13 -3.72 1.94
CA VAL A 59 3.66 -3.44 0.58
C VAL A 59 4.68 -2.53 -0.10
N VAL A 60 5.05 -2.87 -1.33
CA VAL A 60 5.97 -2.09 -2.16
C VAL A 60 5.29 -1.76 -3.48
N TYR A 61 5.43 -0.52 -3.92
CA TYR A 61 5.12 -0.08 -5.28
C TYR A 61 6.42 0.39 -5.91
N ALA A 62 6.84 -0.23 -7.01
CA ALA A 62 8.10 0.10 -7.70
C ALA A 62 7.83 0.40 -9.18
N ASN A 63 8.47 1.44 -9.70
CA ASN A 63 8.27 1.94 -11.07
C ASN A 63 6.78 1.99 -11.46
N THR A 64 5.94 2.51 -10.57
CA THR A 64 4.48 2.47 -10.69
C THR A 64 3.95 3.89 -10.76
N TYR A 65 3.18 4.19 -11.80
CA TYR A 65 2.51 5.47 -11.93
C TYR A 65 1.34 5.55 -10.93
N MET A 66 1.18 6.68 -10.24
CA MET A 66 0.08 6.92 -9.31
C MET A 66 -0.63 8.21 -9.70
N SER A 67 -1.94 8.12 -9.99
CA SER A 67 -2.73 9.31 -10.31
C SER A 67 -3.03 10.15 -9.07
N ASP A 68 -3.54 11.36 -9.28
CA ASP A 68 -4.00 12.30 -8.24
C ASP A 68 -5.16 11.77 -7.37
N ALA A 69 -5.69 10.60 -7.71
CA ALA A 69 -6.62 9.85 -6.86
C ALA A 69 -5.95 9.37 -5.56
N ILE A 70 -4.63 9.19 -5.55
CA ILE A 70 -3.87 8.84 -4.35
C ILE A 70 -3.56 10.08 -3.53
N LEU A 71 -3.94 10.05 -2.26
CA LEU A 71 -3.72 11.14 -1.33
C LEU A 71 -2.23 11.26 -0.98
N PRO A 72 -1.67 12.48 -0.83
CA PRO A 72 -0.24 12.70 -0.64
C PRO A 72 0.36 12.01 0.59
N TYR A 73 -0.43 11.83 1.66
CA TYR A 73 0.05 11.12 2.85
C TYR A 73 0.20 9.61 2.62
N GLY A 74 -0.42 9.07 1.57
CA GLY A 74 -0.14 7.75 1.00
C GLY A 74 -0.59 6.54 1.83
N TRP A 75 -0.51 6.60 3.15
CA TRP A 75 -0.69 5.46 4.06
C TRP A 75 -1.47 5.86 5.31
N ASP A 76 -2.14 4.87 5.91
CA ASP A 76 -2.89 5.06 7.16
C ASP A 76 -2.64 3.87 8.11
N ASP A 77 -2.44 4.19 9.38
CA ASP A 77 -2.05 3.25 10.44
C ASP A 77 -3.26 2.63 11.14
N TRP A 78 -4.48 2.88 10.63
CA TRP A 78 -5.73 2.32 11.17
C TRP A 78 -5.96 2.71 12.64
N ASP A 79 -5.77 4.00 12.95
CA ASP A 79 -6.11 4.64 14.24
C ASP A 79 -5.48 3.98 15.49
N HIS A 80 -4.40 3.19 15.33
CA HIS A 80 -3.64 2.58 16.43
C HIS A 80 -2.25 3.21 16.50
N SER A 81 -2.14 4.28 17.29
CA SER A 81 -0.90 5.03 17.54
C SER A 81 0.26 4.21 18.13
N SER A 82 0.02 2.98 18.59
CA SER A 82 1.08 2.06 19.02
C SER A 82 1.86 1.41 17.87
N ARG A 83 1.39 1.52 16.63
CA ARG A 83 2.05 0.96 15.45
C ARG A 83 3.13 1.86 14.85
N TYR A 84 3.26 3.10 15.34
CA TYR A 84 4.37 3.99 14.98
C TYR A 84 5.75 3.39 15.34
N ASN A 85 5.82 2.53 16.37
CA ASN A 85 7.10 1.93 16.81
C ASN A 85 7.54 0.70 15.99
N TYR A 86 6.64 0.12 15.18
CA TYR A 86 6.94 -0.97 14.25
C TYR A 86 6.64 -0.56 12.80
N SER A 87 6.53 0.76 12.56
CA SER A 87 6.13 1.30 11.28
C SER A 87 7.05 0.71 10.22
N PRO A 88 6.49 -0.05 9.25
CA PRO A 88 7.32 -0.67 8.24
C PRO A 88 8.05 0.48 7.55
N ASN A 89 9.35 0.33 7.36
CA ASN A 89 10.12 1.24 6.51
C ASN A 89 9.45 1.25 5.13
N ILE A 90 8.55 2.21 4.90
CA ILE A 90 7.84 2.41 3.64
C ILE A 90 8.82 3.17 2.76
N TYR A 91 9.62 2.41 2.03
CA TYR A 91 10.50 2.96 1.00
C TYR A 91 9.64 3.28 -0.23
N ILE A 92 9.33 4.56 -0.42
CA ILE A 92 8.89 5.05 -1.72
C ILE A 92 10.17 5.29 -2.53
N TYR A 93 10.45 4.41 -3.49
CA TYR A 93 11.44 4.70 -4.52
C TYR A 93 10.71 5.46 -5.64
N GLU A 94 10.77 6.78 -5.59
CA GLU A 94 10.44 7.61 -6.76
C GLU A 94 11.66 7.62 -7.69
N SER A 95 11.42 7.46 -9.00
CA SER A 95 12.38 7.74 -10.06
C SER A 95 11.99 9.01 -10.79
#